data_AF-A0A0B8T3E3-F1
#
_entry.id   AF-A0A0B8T3E3-F1
#
_cell.length_a   1.000
_cell.length_b   1.000
_cell.length_c   1.000
_cell.angle_alpha   90.00
_cell.angle_beta   90.00
_cell.angle_gamma   90.00
#
_symmetry.space_group_name_H-M   'P 1'
#
loop_
_entity.id
_entity.type
_entity.pdbx_description
1 polymer ?
#
loop_
_entity_poly.entity_id
_entity_poly.type
_entity_poly.pdbx_seq_one_letter_code
_entity_poly.pdbx_strand_id
1 'polypeptide(L)'
;MDRMELVKTGEPILTTSVMDGLYKASYWLVAYEGKIVGVALYHNSNKHCTLALIQDKNGDKLLLGHFRDGYPVPDKEFFELHKIYDWAFQK
;
A
#
# COMPACT_ATOMS: atom_id res chain seq x y z
N MET A 1 8.26 8.60 -9.40
CA MET A 1 6.99 8.06 -8.90
C MET A 1 6.93 8.35 -7.42
N ASP A 2 5.99 9.19 -7.04
CA ASP A 2 5.65 9.52 -5.66
C ASP A 2 4.39 8.74 -5.25
N ARG A 3 4.25 8.46 -3.96
CA ARG A 3 3.06 7.83 -3.37
C ARG A 3 1.77 8.59 -3.70
N MET A 4 1.86 9.92 -3.88
CA MET A 4 0.69 10.77 -4.16
C MET A 4 0.15 10.58 -5.58
N GLU A 5 0.95 10.02 -6.48
CA GLU A 5 0.59 9.75 -7.88
C GLU A 5 -0.06 8.37 -8.06
N LEU A 6 -0.05 7.53 -7.02
CA LEU A 6 -0.59 6.18 -7.06
C LEU A 6 -2.12 6.19 -6.99
N VAL A 7 -2.75 5.47 -7.91
CA VAL A 7 -4.22 5.36 -7.99
C VAL A 7 -4.65 3.96 -7.57
N LYS A 8 -5.62 3.85 -6.66
CA LYS A 8 -6.24 2.58 -6.26
C LYS A 8 -6.90 1.92 -7.47
N THR A 9 -6.76 0.61 -7.60
CA THR A 9 -7.41 -0.16 -8.67
C THR A 9 -8.32 -1.25 -8.12
N GLY A 10 -9.53 -1.37 -8.67
CA GLY A 10 -10.46 -2.46 -8.33
C GLY A 10 -11.09 -2.31 -6.95
N GLU A 11 -11.12 -3.41 -6.19
CA GLU A 11 -11.61 -3.52 -4.81
C GLU A 11 -10.43 -3.71 -3.85
N PRO A 12 -10.58 -3.40 -2.54
CA PRO A 12 -9.53 -3.67 -1.57
C PRO A 12 -9.26 -5.18 -1.49
N ILE A 13 -7.99 -5.57 -1.54
CA ILE A 13 -7.53 -6.95 -1.40
C ILE A 13 -7.82 -7.46 0.01
N LEU A 14 -7.57 -6.62 1.00
CA LEU A 14 -7.77 -6.92 2.40
C LEU A 14 -8.13 -5.62 3.14
N THR A 15 -9.02 -5.72 4.12
CA THR A 15 -9.29 -4.65 5.08
C THR A 15 -9.28 -5.20 6.49
N THR A 16 -8.56 -4.53 7.39
CA THR A 16 -8.34 -4.98 8.77
C THR A 16 -8.60 -3.87 9.79
N SER A 17 -9.05 -4.30 10.97
CA SER A 17 -9.05 -3.57 12.25
C SER A 17 -7.64 -3.36 12.81
N VAL A 18 -7.13 -2.15 13.05
CA VAL A 18 -5.84 -1.96 13.77
C VAL A 18 -5.95 -1.00 14.94
N MET A 19 -5.00 -1.15 15.90
CA MET A 19 -4.99 -0.42 17.18
C MET A 19 -6.33 -0.52 17.93
N ASP A 20 -6.75 -1.75 18.24
CA ASP A 20 -8.02 -2.04 18.93
C ASP A 20 -9.28 -1.47 18.25
N GLY A 21 -9.23 -1.31 16.92
CA GLY A 21 -10.35 -0.83 16.13
C GLY A 21 -10.35 0.68 15.89
N LEU A 22 -9.32 1.40 16.37
CA LEU A 22 -9.21 2.84 16.20
C LEU A 22 -9.06 3.24 14.72
N TYR A 23 -8.37 2.41 13.93
CA TYR A 23 -8.16 2.66 12.51
C TYR A 23 -8.51 1.45 11.65
N LYS A 24 -8.91 1.73 10.41
CA LYS A 24 -9.05 0.72 9.36
C LYS A 24 -7.84 0.78 8.44
N ALA A 25 -7.18 -0.36 8.25
CA ALA A 25 -6.12 -0.54 7.29
C ALA A 25 -6.65 -1.31 6.08
N SER A 26 -6.56 -0.72 4.89
CA SER A 26 -6.99 -1.35 3.64
C SER A 26 -5.83 -1.42 2.65
N TYR A 27 -5.68 -2.59 2.03
CA TYR A 27 -4.63 -2.92 1.08
C TYR A 27 -5.22 -2.95 -0.33
N TRP A 28 -4.57 -2.28 -1.27
CA TRP A 28 -5.07 -2.10 -2.63
C TRP A 28 -3.96 -2.38 -3.64
N LEU A 29 -4.32 -2.96 -4.78
CA LEU A 29 -3.49 -2.81 -5.97
C LEU A 29 -3.46 -1.32 -6.36
N VAL A 30 -2.31 -0.86 -6.82
CA VAL A 30 -2.12 0.53 -7.26
C VAL A 30 -1.52 0.61 -8.64
N ALA A 31 -2.00 1.59 -9.41
CA ALA A 31 -1.52 1.90 -10.73
C ALA A 31 -0.83 3.26 -10.81
N TYR A 32 0.12 3.35 -11.73
CA TYR A 32 0.76 4.58 -12.18
C TYR A 32 0.72 4.57 -13.71
N GLU A 33 0.28 5.68 -14.31
CA GLU A 33 0.14 5.81 -15.77
C GLU A 33 -0.62 4.64 -16.44
N GLY A 34 -1.68 4.17 -15.78
CA GLY A 34 -2.55 3.09 -16.28
C GLY A 34 -1.99 1.68 -16.17
N LYS A 35 -0.78 1.50 -15.59
CA LYS A 35 -0.19 0.19 -15.32
C LYS A 35 -0.25 -0.13 -13.84
N ILE A 36 -0.64 -1.35 -13.48
CA ILE A 36 -0.54 -1.82 -12.10
C ILE A 36 0.95 -1.95 -11.77
N VAL A 37 1.41 -1.20 -10.77
CA VAL A 37 2.83 -1.10 -10.39
C VAL A 37 3.11 -1.62 -8.99
N GLY A 38 2.09 -1.87 -8.17
CA GLY A 38 2.35 -2.39 -6.83
C GLY A 38 1.11 -2.54 -5.95
N VAL A 39 1.37 -2.56 -4.65
CA VAL A 39 0.38 -2.66 -3.58
C VAL A 39 0.57 -1.50 -2.62
N ALA A 40 -0.51 -0.91 -2.14
CA ALA A 40 -0.47 0.16 -1.16
C ALA A 40 -1.41 -0.07 0.03
N LEU A 41 -0.94 0.37 1.18
CA LEU A 41 -1.64 0.43 2.46
C LEU A 41 -2.23 1.84 2.66
N TYR A 42 -3.53 1.88 2.93
CA TYR A 42 -4.26 3.08 3.28
C TYR A 42 -4.87 2.94 4.67
N HIS A 43 -4.64 3.93 5.52
CA HIS A 43 -5.34 4.06 6.80
C HIS A 43 -6.54 4.99 6.68
N ASN A 44 -7.71 4.51 7.13
CA ASN A 44 -8.99 5.21 7.11
C ASN A 44 -9.29 5.85 5.74
N SER A 45 -9.74 7.10 5.77
CA SER A 45 -10.06 7.91 4.59
C SER A 45 -8.86 8.72 4.09
N ASN A 46 -7.62 8.32 4.39
CA ASN A 46 -6.45 9.02 3.86
C ASN A 46 -6.50 9.06 2.32
N LYS A 47 -6.37 10.27 1.78
CA LYS A 47 -6.39 10.52 0.33
C LYS A 47 -5.19 9.87 -0.36
N HIS A 48 -4.04 9.88 0.30
CA HIS A 48 -2.79 9.29 -0.18
C HIS A 48 -2.46 8.04 0.64
N CYS A 49 -1.78 7.06 0.04
CA CYS A 49 -1.39 5.86 0.77
C CYS A 49 -0.39 6.20 1.88
N THR A 50 -0.48 5.47 2.99
CA THR A 50 0.48 5.58 4.10
C THR A 50 1.80 4.93 3.71
N LEU A 51 1.72 3.75 3.09
CA LEU A 51 2.85 2.96 2.63
C LEU A 51 2.49 2.31 1.28
N ALA A 52 3.45 2.15 0.39
CA ALA A 52 3.30 1.41 -0.85
C ALA A 52 4.56 0.66 -1.19
N LEU A 53 4.38 -0.55 -1.71
CA LEU A 53 5.44 -1.38 -2.25
C LEU A 53 5.18 -1.52 -3.74
N ILE A 54 6.11 -1.03 -4.56
CA ILE A 54 5.94 -0.90 -6.02
C ILE A 54 7.14 -1.49 -6.76
N GLN A 55 6.95 -1.83 -8.04
CA GLN A 55 8.03 -1.96 -9.01
C GLN A 55 8.22 -0.62 -9.73
N ASP A 56 9.46 -0.16 -9.79
CA ASP A 56 9.82 0.98 -10.60
C ASP A 56 9.90 0.61 -12.09
N LYS A 57 10.26 1.58 -12.93
CA LYS A 57 10.40 1.38 -14.38
C LYS A 57 11.51 0.38 -14.78
N ASN A 58 12.47 0.11 -13.89
CA ASN A 58 13.54 -0.86 -14.10
C ASN A 58 13.14 -2.25 -13.58
N GLY A 59 11.98 -2.37 -12.93
CA GLY A 59 11.53 -3.59 -12.27
C GLY A 59 12.00 -3.73 -10.83
N ASP A 60 12.70 -2.72 -10.29
CA ASP A 60 13.24 -2.72 -8.95
C ASP A 60 12.12 -2.47 -7.92
N LYS A 61 12.14 -3.25 -6.84
CA LYS A 61 11.17 -3.13 -5.75
C LYS A 61 11.51 -1.90 -4.90
N LEU A 62 10.58 -0.94 -4.82
CA LEU A 62 10.71 0.27 -4.01
C LEU A 62 9.62 0.34 -2.94
N LEU A 63 10.00 0.81 -1.76
CA LEU A 63 9.09 1.15 -0.68
C LEU A 63 8.88 2.67 -0.64
N LEU A 64 7.65 3.11 -0.85
CA LEU A 64 7.24 4.51 -0.72
C LEU A 64 6.44 4.67 0.58
N GLY A 65 6.71 5.71 1.35
CA GLY A 65 6.04 5.92 2.63
C GLY A 65 6.29 7.28 3.23
N HIS A 66 5.35 7.74 4.06
CA HIS A 66 5.57 8.94 4.86
C HIS A 66 5.11 8.71 6.31
N PHE A 67 6.09 8.47 7.19
CA PHE A 67 5.85 8.21 8.61
C PHE A 67 5.39 9.44 9.42
N ARG A 68 5.34 10.64 8.82
CA ARG A 68 4.89 11.87 9.50
C ARG A 68 3.37 12.08 9.47
N ASP A 69 2.61 11.26 8.75
CA ASP A 69 1.17 11.46 8.57
C ASP A 69 0.34 11.05 9.81
N GLY A 70 0.95 10.78 10.97
CA GLY A 70 0.26 10.50 12.24
C GLY A 70 -0.33 9.10 12.37
N TYR A 71 -0.09 8.22 11.40
CA TYR A 71 -0.51 6.81 11.43
C TYR A 71 0.71 5.92 11.66
N PRO A 72 0.87 5.34 12.87
CA PRO A 72 1.89 4.33 13.06
C PRO A 72 1.58 3.14 12.15
N VAL A 73 2.61 2.55 11.55
CA VAL A 73 2.51 1.33 10.76
C VAL A 73 3.13 0.20 11.59
N PRO A 74 2.34 -0.63 12.29
CA PRO A 74 2.86 -1.76 13.03
C PRO A 74 3.50 -2.79 12.10
N ASP A 75 4.46 -3.56 12.63
CA ASP A 75 5.17 -4.61 11.86
C ASP A 75 4.22 -5.55 11.14
N LYS A 76 3.08 -5.90 11.76
CA LYS A 76 2.06 -6.77 11.16
C LYS A 76 1.53 -6.22 9.83
N GLU A 77 1.30 -4.92 9.74
CA GLU A 77 0.82 -4.30 8.49
C GLU A 77 1.90 -4.28 7.42
N PHE A 78 3.14 -4.04 7.85
CA PHE A 78 4.29 -4.10 6.97
C PHE A 78 4.47 -5.51 6.38
N PHE A 79 4.40 -6.55 7.22
CA PHE A 79 4.46 -7.95 6.78
C PHE A 79 3.31 -8.32 5.84
N GLU A 80 2.08 -7.89 6.15
CA GLU A 80 0.93 -8.18 5.30
C GLU A 80 1.04 -7.48 3.94
N LEU A 81 1.55 -6.23 3.91
CA LEU A 81 1.82 -5.52 2.65
C LEU A 81 2.81 -6.30 1.77
N HIS A 82 3.91 -6.77 2.35
CA HIS A 82 4.91 -7.58 1.64
C HIS A 82 4.31 -8.88 1.11
N LYS A 83 3.55 -9.60 1.93
CA LYS A 83 2.89 -10.85 1.54
C LYS A 83 1.92 -10.65 0.38
N ILE A 84 1.10 -9.60 0.42
CA ILE A 84 0.15 -9.29 -0.65
C ILE A 84 0.89 -8.91 -1.94
N TYR A 85 1.96 -8.12 -1.83
CA TYR A 85 2.79 -7.78 -2.98
C TYR A 85 3.42 -9.01 -3.62
N ASP A 86 4.02 -9.88 -2.81
CA ASP A 86 4.66 -11.09 -3.32
C ASP A 86 3.60 -12.00 -3.98
N TRP A 87 2.40 -12.15 -3.41
CA TRP A 87 1.30 -12.87 -4.06
C TRP A 87 0.87 -12.26 -5.41
N ALA A 88 0.82 -10.93 -5.51
CA ALA A 88 0.34 -10.24 -6.70
C ALA A 88 1.39 -10.15 -7.83
N PHE A 89 2.68 -10.17 -7.49
CA PHE A 89 3.78 -9.90 -8.43
C PHE A 89 4.82 -11.02 -8.53
N GLN A 90 4.71 -12.11 -7.78
CA GLN A 90 5.51 -13.31 -8.06
C GLN A 90 5.07 -13.96 -9.36
N LYS A 91 6.05 -14.08 -10.27
CA LYS A 91 6.06 -15.06 -11.37
C LYS A 91 6.71 -16.34 -10.89
#